data_AF-A0A925YS84-F1
#
_entry.id   AF-A0A925YS84-F1
#
_cell.length_a   1.000
_cell.length_b   1.000
_cell.length_c   1.000
_cell.angle_alpha   90.00
_cell.angle_beta   90.00
_cell.angle_gamma   90.00
#
_symmetry.space_group_name_H-M   'P 1'
#
loop_
_entity.id
_entity.type
_entity.pdbx_description
1 polymer ?
#
loop_
_entity_poly.entity_id
_entity_poly.type
_entity_poly.pdbx_seq_one_letter_code
_entity_poly.pdbx_strand_id
1 'polypeptide(L)'
;MIDLIKKTLLAGVGAAVITKEKVEDSLGDYVRQGKVKAEDAKIIAAKIAEQGRKEFEEVSQSLAAKIQEVAARAGSSTEKTDPRIAALEQRIRDLEAKLATPPTRAGEP
;
A
#
# COMPACT_ATOMS: atom_id res chain seq x y z
N MET A 1 -7.05 -12.20 -9.76
CA MET A 1 -8.23 -12.22 -8.86
C MET A 1 -7.88 -11.86 -7.42
N ILE A 2 -6.83 -12.42 -6.83
CA ILE A 2 -6.38 -12.08 -5.46
C ILE A 2 -6.01 -10.59 -5.28
N ASP A 3 -5.45 -9.95 -6.30
CA ASP A 3 -5.11 -8.52 -6.27
C ASP A 3 -6.32 -7.60 -6.15
N LEU A 4 -7.44 -7.99 -6.78
CA LEU A 4 -8.68 -7.23 -6.72
C LEU A 4 -9.28 -7.35 -5.32
N ILE A 5 -9.31 -8.55 -4.73
CA ILE A 5 -9.77 -8.77 -3.35
C ILE A 5 -8.90 -8.00 -2.35
N LYS A 6 -7.57 -7.97 -2.53
CA LYS A 6 -6.67 -7.17 -1.70
C LYS A 6 -6.96 -5.67 -1.82
N LYS A 7 -7.14 -5.16 -3.05
CA LYS A 7 -7.49 -3.75 -3.29
C LYS A 7 -8.88 -3.38 -2.75
N THR A 8 -9.87 -4.27 -2.90
CA THR A 8 -11.24 -4.03 -2.42
C THR A 8 -11.37 -4.18 -0.91
N LEU A 9 -10.61 -5.09 -0.27
CA LEU A 9 -10.51 -5.15 1.20
C LEU A 9 -9.77 -3.93 1.75
N LEU A 10 -8.67 -3.52 1.11
CA LEU A 10 -7.94 -2.31 1.51
C LEU A 10 -8.78 -1.04 1.33
N ALA A 11 -9.62 -0.99 0.29
CA ALA A 11 -10.61 0.07 0.10
C ALA A 11 -11.82 -0.06 1.04
N GLY A 12 -12.23 -1.27 1.40
CA GLY A 12 -13.42 -1.56 2.22
C GLY A 12 -13.20 -1.39 3.72
N VAL A 13 -11.99 -1.71 4.21
CA VAL A 13 -11.62 -1.50 5.63
C VAL A 13 -11.37 -0.02 5.92
N GLY A 14 -11.10 0.82 4.91
CA GLY A 14 -11.01 2.27 5.04
C GLY A 14 -12.33 3.02 4.83
N ALA A 15 -13.28 2.48 4.05
CA ALA A 15 -14.53 3.18 3.71
C ALA A 15 -15.58 3.16 4.84
N ALA A 16 -15.43 2.28 5.84
CA ALA A 16 -16.27 2.24 7.03
C ALA A 16 -15.50 2.80 8.24
N VAL A 17 -15.11 4.08 8.18
CA VAL A 17 -14.68 4.78 9.40
C VAL A 17 -15.84 4.70 10.39
N ILE A 18 -15.62 4.04 11.53
CA ILE A 18 -16.56 4.06 12.65
C ILE A 18 -16.58 5.50 13.17
N THR A 19 -17.59 6.26 12.75
CA THR A 19 -17.84 7.63 13.22
C THR A 19 -18.90 7.63 14.30
N LYS A 20 -18.89 8.69 15.13
CA LYS A 20 -19.88 8.87 16.19
C LYS A 20 -21.29 8.84 15.61
N GLU A 21 -21.51 9.52 14.49
CA GLU A 21 -22.80 9.55 13.77
C GLU A 21 -23.26 8.15 13.36
N LYS A 22 -22.37 7.29 12.86
CA LYS A 22 -22.73 5.93 12.44
C LYS A 22 -23.15 5.05 13.63
N VAL A 23 -22.50 5.25 14.77
CA VAL A 23 -22.81 4.52 16.00
C VAL A 23 -24.08 5.06 16.65
N GLU A 24 -24.30 6.38 16.65
CA GLU A 24 -25.54 7.00 17.11
C GLU A 24 -26.75 6.53 16.29
N ASP A 25 -26.65 6.47 14.96
CA ASP A 25 -27.70 5.93 14.10
C ASP A 25 -28.01 4.46 14.44
N SER A 26 -26.97 3.65 14.69
CA SER A 26 -27.13 2.23 15.03
C SER A 26 -27.79 2.02 16.40
N LEU A 27 -27.47 2.88 17.38
CA LEU A 27 -28.09 2.85 18.70
C LEU A 27 -29.47 3.51 18.72
N GLY A 28 -29.80 4.35 17.74
CA GLY A 28 -31.09 5.04 17.65
C GLY A 28 -32.30 4.09 17.69
N ASP A 29 -32.19 2.93 17.04
CA ASP A 29 -33.26 1.93 17.05
C ASP A 29 -33.42 1.24 18.41
N TYR A 30 -32.33 1.11 19.19
CA TYR A 30 -32.37 0.60 20.56
C TYR A 30 -32.97 1.62 21.53
N VAL A 31 -32.75 2.91 21.28
CA VAL A 31 -33.40 4.00 22.03
C VAL A 31 -34.90 4.04 21.73
N ARG A 32 -35.31 3.93 20.46
CA ARG A 32 -36.72 3.87 20.06
C ARG A 32 -37.47 2.68 20.66
N GLN A 33 -36.78 1.55 20.83
CA GLN A 33 -37.31 0.35 21.49
C GLN A 33 -37.31 0.45 23.03
N GLY A 34 -36.83 1.55 23.61
CA GLY A 34 -36.72 1.74 25.06
C GLY A 34 -35.65 0.88 25.73
N LYS A 35 -34.78 0.21 24.95
CA LYS A 35 -33.74 -0.70 25.45
C LYS A 35 -32.50 0.04 25.95
N VAL A 36 -32.28 1.26 25.48
CA VAL A 36 -31.14 2.11 25.81
C VAL A 36 -31.64 3.54 26.00
N LYS A 37 -31.12 4.27 26.99
CA LYS A 37 -31.45 5.69 27.14
C LYS A 37 -30.70 6.52 26.09
N ALA A 38 -31.31 7.63 25.65
CA ALA A 38 -30.70 8.52 24.67
C ALA A 38 -29.35 9.08 25.15
N GLU A 39 -29.21 9.42 26.45
CA GLU A 39 -27.91 9.79 27.04
C GLU A 39 -26.88 8.68 26.90
N ASP A 40 -27.23 7.45 27.29
CA ASP A 40 -26.30 6.31 27.28
C ASP A 40 -25.85 6.00 25.86
N ALA A 41 -26.75 6.11 24.88
CA ALA A 41 -26.41 5.92 23.47
C ALA A 41 -25.36 6.93 22.97
N LYS A 42 -25.50 8.21 23.35
CA LYS A 42 -24.53 9.25 23.00
C LYS A 42 -23.16 9.01 23.65
N ILE A 43 -23.15 8.57 24.90
CA ILE A 43 -21.91 8.26 25.64
C ILE A 43 -21.20 7.06 25.00
N ILE A 44 -21.94 6.00 24.68
CA ILE A 44 -21.41 4.80 24.04
C ILE A 44 -20.87 5.14 22.64
N ALA A 45 -21.61 5.92 21.85
CA ALA A 45 -21.17 6.33 20.52
C ALA A 45 -19.91 7.19 20.55
N ALA A 46 -19.82 8.14 21.48
CA ALA A 46 -18.63 8.95 21.67
C ALA A 46 -17.41 8.10 22.03
N LYS A 47 -17.57 7.16 22.97
CA LYS A 47 -16.50 6.28 23.43
C LYS A 47 -16.01 5.33 22.34
N ILE A 48 -16.92 4.75 21.56
CA ILE A 48 -16.59 3.86 20.44
C ILE A 48 -15.86 4.64 19.34
N ALA A 49 -16.30 5.86 19.02
CA ALA A 49 -15.66 6.68 18.01
C ALA A 49 -14.25 7.14 18.44
N GLU A 50 -14.07 7.51 19.70
CA GLU A 50 -12.76 7.91 20.25
C GLU A 50 -11.78 6.73 20.27
N GLN A 51 -12.22 5.59 20.79
CA GLN A 51 -11.41 4.36 20.83
C GLN A 51 -11.07 3.90 19.40
N GLY A 52 -12.05 3.92 18.50
CA GLY A 52 -11.87 3.53 17.10
C GLY A 52 -10.87 4.41 16.36
N ARG A 53 -10.84 5.73 16.61
CA ARG A 53 -9.80 6.62 16.03
C ARG A 53 -8.40 6.24 16.50
N LYS A 54 -8.24 5.99 17.79
CA LYS A 54 -6.94 5.66 18.37
C LYS A 54 -6.40 4.33 17.82
N GLU A 55 -7.26 3.30 17.79
CA GLU A 55 -6.91 2.00 17.22
C GLU A 55 -6.63 2.09 15.71
N PHE A 56 -7.40 2.90 14.97
CA PHE A 56 -7.15 3.14 13.55
C PHE A 56 -5.80 3.81 13.31
N GLU A 57 -5.41 4.77 14.15
CA GLU A 57 -4.12 5.46 14.04
C GLU A 57 -2.94 4.51 14.32
N GLU A 58 -3.04 3.69 15.38
CA GLU A 58 -2.06 2.65 15.70
C GLU A 58 -1.92 1.61 14.57
N VAL A 59 -3.05 1.13 14.04
CA VAL A 59 -3.08 0.18 12.92
C VAL A 59 -2.51 0.83 11.66
N SER A 60 -2.83 2.09 11.37
CA SER A 60 -2.32 2.82 10.22
C SER A 60 -0.80 2.99 10.28
N GLN A 61 -0.26 3.32 11.45
CA GLN A 61 1.18 3.41 11.66
C GLN A 61 1.88 2.05 11.49
N SER A 62 1.33 0.99 12.08
CA SER A 62 1.84 -0.38 11.94
C SER A 62 1.79 -0.87 10.49
N LEU A 63 0.71 -0.55 9.78
CA LEU A 63 0.52 -0.89 8.38
C LEU A 63 1.49 -0.13 7.48
N ALA A 64 1.68 1.17 7.72
CA ALA A 64 2.66 1.98 6.99
C ALA A 64 4.07 1.42 7.16
N ALA A 65 4.46 1.06 8.39
CA ALA A 65 5.75 0.43 8.67
C ALA A 65 5.92 -0.92 7.94
N LYS A 66 4.89 -1.77 7.93
CA LYS A 66 4.90 -3.05 7.19
C LYS A 66 4.97 -2.85 5.68
N ILE A 67 4.24 -1.87 5.14
CA ILE A 67 4.31 -1.54 3.71
C ILE A 67 5.72 -1.06 3.36
N GLN A 68 6.33 -0.22 4.20
CA GLN A 68 7.70 0.25 4.00
C GLN A 68 8.71 -0.90 4.08
N GLU A 69 8.56 -1.85 5.01
CA GLU A 69 9.39 -3.05 5.11
C GLU A 69 9.26 -3.94 3.85
N VAL A 70 8.03 -4.15 3.38
CA VAL A 70 7.77 -4.91 2.14
C VAL A 70 8.32 -4.18 0.92
N ALA A 71 8.15 -2.86 0.84
CA ALA A 71 8.68 -2.03 -0.23
C ALA A 71 10.21 -2.04 -0.25
N ALA A 72 10.89 -2.03 0.91
CA ALA A 72 12.34 -2.18 0.99
C ALA A 72 12.81 -3.57 0.56
N ARG A 73 12.06 -4.64 0.90
CA ARG A 73 12.33 -6.01 0.43
C ARG A 73 12.08 -6.17 -1.08
N ALA A 74 11.08 -5.50 -1.64
CA ALA A 74 10.81 -5.49 -3.08
C ALA A 74 11.79 -4.60 -3.86
N GLY A 75 12.16 -3.44 -3.31
CA GLY A 75 13.15 -2.52 -3.85
C GLY A 75 14.55 -3.14 -3.89
N SER A 76 14.93 -3.92 -2.87
CA SER A 76 16.19 -4.70 -2.90
C SER A 76 16.17 -5.88 -3.89
N SER A 77 15.02 -6.22 -4.47
CA SER A 77 14.94 -7.13 -5.63
C SER A 77 15.01 -6.38 -6.97
N THR A 78 14.76 -5.06 -6.97
CA THR A 78 14.86 -4.20 -8.16
C THR A 78 16.25 -3.55 -8.28
N GLU A 79 16.90 -3.23 -7.15
CA GLU A 79 18.27 -2.68 -7.11
C GLU A 79 19.38 -3.74 -7.14
N LYS A 80 19.04 -5.01 -6.93
CA LYS A 80 19.93 -6.09 -7.36
C LYS A 80 19.78 -6.22 -8.87
N THR A 81 20.50 -5.37 -9.62
CA THR A 81 20.77 -5.61 -11.03
C THR A 81 21.20 -7.06 -11.13
N ASP A 82 20.35 -7.91 -11.71
CA ASP A 82 20.67 -9.32 -11.93
C ASP A 82 22.06 -9.33 -12.59
N PRO A 83 23.07 -10.03 -12.05
CA PRO A 83 24.41 -10.06 -12.64
C PRO A 83 24.38 -10.45 -14.13
N ARG A 84 23.32 -11.14 -14.57
CA ARG A 84 23.05 -11.41 -15.98
C ARG A 84 22.70 -10.17 -16.78
N ILE A 85 21.90 -9.25 -16.23
CA ILE A 85 21.57 -7.96 -16.86
C ILE A 85 22.82 -7.09 -16.97
N ALA A 86 23.60 -6.95 -15.90
CA ALA A 86 24.86 -6.19 -15.95
C ALA A 86 25.86 -6.76 -16.99
N ALA A 87 25.97 -8.09 -17.07
CA ALA A 87 26.80 -8.76 -18.07
C ALA A 87 26.28 -8.58 -19.51
N LEU A 88 24.95 -8.56 -19.69
CA LEU A 88 24.33 -8.30 -21.00
C LEU A 88 24.54 -6.86 -21.45
N GLU A 89 24.37 -5.89 -20.55
CA GLU A 89 24.66 -4.48 -20.85
C GLU A 89 26.12 -4.25 -21.23
N GLN A 90 27.06 -4.92 -20.54
CA GLN A 90 28.48 -4.83 -20.89
C GLN A 90 28.76 -5.39 -22.29
N ARG A 91 28.17 -6.53 -22.63
CA ARG A 91 28.30 -7.12 -23.97
C ARG A 91 27.70 -6.23 -25.06
N ILE A 92 26.57 -5.58 -24.79
CA ILE A 92 25.96 -4.64 -25.73
C ILE A 92 26.90 -3.45 -25.95
N ARG A 93 27.44 -2.85 -24.88
CA ARG A 93 28.43 -1.76 -24.98
C ARG A 93 29.67 -2.16 -25.79
N ASP A 94 30.21 -3.35 -25.56
CA ASP A 94 31.39 -3.85 -26.30
C ASP A 94 31.09 -4.08 -27.78
N LEU A 95 29.88 -4.53 -28.12
CA LEU A 95 29.44 -4.72 -29.50
C LEU A 95 29.18 -3.38 -30.19
N GLU A 96 28.55 -2.43 -29.49
CA GLU A 96 28.32 -1.07 -29.98
C GLU A 96 29.64 -0.34 -30.22
N ALA A 97 30.65 -0.50 -29.36
CA ALA A 97 31.99 0.06 -29.56
C ALA A 97 32.71 -0.53 -30.79
N LYS A 98 32.53 -1.83 -31.05
CA LYS A 98 33.05 -2.49 -32.26
C LYS A 98 32.35 -2.05 -33.54
N LEU A 99 31.05 -1.76 -33.46
CA LEU A 99 30.25 -1.24 -34.58
C LEU A 99 30.47 0.25 -34.83
N ALA A 100 30.81 1.03 -33.79
CA ALA A 100 31.16 2.44 -33.86
C ALA A 100 32.60 2.69 -34.36
N THR A 101 33.43 1.65 -34.44
CA THR A 101 34.71 1.72 -35.14
C THR A 101 34.43 1.57 -36.64
N PRO A 102 34.56 2.64 -37.46
CA PRO A 102 34.30 2.53 -38.89
C PRO A 102 35.25 1.50 -39.51
N PRO A 103 34.82 0.75 -40.54
CA PRO A 103 35.74 -0.14 -41.24
C PRO A 103 36.90 0.70 -41.77
N THR A 104 38.09 0.50 -41.22
CA THR A 104 39.33 1.00 -41.80
C THR A 104 39.45 0.36 -43.17
N ARG A 105 38.93 1.04 -44.19
CA ARG A 105 39.24 0.81 -45.58
C ARG A 105 40.66 1.35 -45.80
N ALA A 106 41.65 0.61 -45.29
CA ALA A 106 43.00 0.60 -45.84
C ALA A 106 43.01 -0.63 -46.75
N GLY A 107 42.73 -0.49 -48.04
CA GLY A 107 43.67 0.11 -48.96
C GLY A 107 44.69 -0.95 -49.34
N GLU A 108 44.31 -1.82 -50.29
CA GLU A 108 45.26 -2.57 -51.13
C GLU A 108 46.26 -1.56 -51.74
N PRO A 109 47.53 -1.96 -51.89
CA PRO A 109 47.93 -2.73 -53.07
C PRO A 109 48.55 -4.10 -52.77
#